data_AF-A0A3P9D833-F1
#
_entry.id   AF-A0A3P9D833-F1
#
_cell.length_a   1.000
_cell.length_b   1.000
_cell.length_c   1.000
_cell.angle_alpha   90.00
_cell.angle_beta   90.00
_cell.angle_gamma   90.00
#
_symmetry.space_group_name_H-M   'P 1'
#
loop_
_entity.id
_entity.type
_entity.pdbx_description
1 polymer ?
#
loop_
_entity_poly.entity_id
_entity_poly.type
_entity_poly.pdbx_seq_one_letter_code
_entity_poly.pdbx_strand_id
1 'polypeptide(L)'
;MFACFIYFLTHTCPTVKHSLKNLVTGSYGIPIIPDFVGVLMVDGIQTGYCDSSSKTLQPQQDWAKKLLENNTQQRDWYNKKCFEDQPKLFKDTIFSLKQQFNQGDAVHILQMIEGCEWDENTGEVTGVLLYGYNGEAFMDFDLKTLTWIALKPEAVITKQKWDTDRLRIKHKENDLTNICPAYLKMYVDHKKGFSQKKVLPSVFLLQKTPSSPVSCHATGFYPGRAVMSWRKDGEELHEGVALGEILPNNDETFQMCVDLNVSSVTTEDWSRYDCVFQLSDGDDIITKLDKKVIRTNCGKIIPVIVLPSVSLLQKTPSSPVSCQATGFYPDRAVMFWRKDGVHYHQTGQNSDQDQLG
;
A
#
# COMPACT_ATOMS: atom_id res chain seq x y z
N MET A 1 21.65 -45.02 -21.32
CA MET A 1 20.22 -44.77 -21.54
C MET A 1 20.08 -43.28 -21.78
N PHE A 2 19.81 -42.85 -23.01
CA PHE A 2 19.66 -41.44 -23.36
C PHE A 2 18.19 -41.04 -23.16
N ALA A 3 17.92 -40.10 -22.25
CA ALA A 3 16.59 -39.52 -22.08
C ALA A 3 16.48 -38.28 -22.95
N CYS A 4 15.55 -38.31 -23.90
CA CYS A 4 15.20 -37.16 -24.74
C CYS A 4 14.03 -36.43 -24.04
N PHE A 5 14.27 -35.21 -23.57
CA PHE A 5 13.21 -34.37 -23.02
C PHE A 5 12.68 -33.46 -24.13
N ILE A 6 11.42 -33.66 -24.50
CA ILE A 6 10.69 -32.76 -25.39
C ILE A 6 10.13 -31.64 -24.51
N TYR A 7 10.71 -30.45 -24.61
CA TYR A 7 10.12 -29.24 -24.05
C TYR A 7 8.97 -28.82 -24.96
N PHE A 8 7.73 -29.00 -24.53
CA PHE A 8 6.63 -28.24 -25.11
C PHE A 8 6.75 -26.81 -24.60
N LEU A 9 7.19 -25.89 -25.46
CA LEU A 9 6.88 -24.48 -25.29
C LEU A 9 5.36 -24.36 -25.41
N THR A 10 4.63 -24.56 -24.33
CA THR A 10 3.28 -24.03 -24.25
C THR A 10 3.46 -22.52 -24.31
N HIS A 11 3.16 -21.92 -25.47
CA HIS A 11 2.83 -20.52 -25.53
C HIS A 11 1.56 -20.32 -24.69
N THR A 12 1.70 -20.27 -23.37
CA THR A 12 0.73 -19.60 -22.53
C THR A 12 0.76 -18.17 -23.00
N CYS A 13 -0.20 -17.81 -23.86
CA CYS A 13 -0.45 -16.41 -24.19
C CYS A 13 -0.55 -15.70 -22.83
N PRO A 14 0.23 -14.63 -22.57
CA PRO A 14 0.08 -13.87 -21.34
C PRO A 14 -1.41 -13.53 -21.21
N THR A 15 -2.06 -13.97 -20.13
CA THR A 15 -3.46 -13.64 -19.89
C THR A 15 -3.57 -12.13 -19.72
N VAL A 16 -4.07 -11.44 -20.75
CA VAL A 16 -4.34 -10.01 -20.70
C VAL A 16 -5.69 -9.83 -20.03
N LYS A 17 -5.67 -9.79 -18.70
CA LYS A 17 -6.85 -9.54 -17.87
C LYS A 17 -6.93 -8.07 -17.50
N HIS A 18 -8.12 -7.51 -17.70
CA HIS A 18 -8.45 -6.14 -17.34
C HIS A 18 -9.54 -6.11 -16.27
N SER A 19 -9.56 -5.04 -15.46
CA SER A 19 -10.58 -4.88 -14.42
C SER A 19 -11.11 -3.46 -14.31
N LEU A 20 -12.40 -3.34 -14.00
CA LEU A 20 -13.07 -2.10 -13.63
C LEU A 20 -13.72 -2.29 -12.26
N LYS A 21 -13.29 -1.55 -11.25
CA LYS A 21 -13.80 -1.65 -9.88
C LYS A 21 -14.16 -0.28 -9.32
N ASN A 22 -15.38 -0.14 -8.83
CA ASN A 22 -15.82 0.98 -8.01
C ASN A 22 -15.64 0.61 -6.54
N LEU A 23 -14.83 1.37 -5.83
CA LEU A 23 -14.65 1.28 -4.38
C LEU A 23 -15.43 2.44 -3.77
N VAL A 24 -16.45 2.12 -2.98
CA VAL A 24 -17.38 3.13 -2.45
C VAL A 24 -17.42 3.00 -0.93
N THR A 25 -17.38 4.13 -0.24
CA THR A 25 -17.49 4.21 1.22
C THR A 25 -18.55 5.24 1.57
N GLY A 26 -19.57 4.81 2.31
CA GLY A 26 -20.50 5.69 3.00
C GLY A 26 -20.23 5.67 4.50
N SER A 27 -20.31 6.84 5.13
CA SER A 27 -20.10 7.00 6.56
C SER A 27 -21.27 7.72 7.22
N TYR A 28 -21.45 7.47 8.51
CA TYR A 28 -22.40 8.18 9.36
C TYR A 28 -21.73 8.53 10.68
N GLY A 29 -21.93 9.76 11.15
CA GLY A 29 -21.46 10.20 12.47
C GLY A 29 -19.97 10.58 12.55
N ILE A 30 -19.29 10.78 11.42
CA ILE A 30 -17.87 11.19 11.38
C ILE A 30 -17.76 12.61 10.79
N PRO A 31 -17.61 13.66 11.62
CA PRO A 31 -17.62 15.05 11.15
C PRO A 31 -16.42 15.45 10.27
N ILE A 32 -15.32 14.70 10.35
CA ILE A 32 -14.03 15.06 9.73
C ILE A 32 -13.83 14.42 8.35
N ILE A 33 -14.69 13.49 7.92
CA ILE A 33 -14.63 12.88 6.59
C ILE A 33 -15.93 13.09 5.84
N PRO A 34 -15.93 13.00 4.51
CA PRO A 34 -17.17 13.03 3.73
C PRO A 34 -18.11 11.86 4.09
N ASP A 35 -19.41 12.13 4.14
CA ASP A 35 -20.46 11.10 4.28
C ASP A 35 -20.41 10.05 3.16
N PHE A 36 -19.85 10.40 2.00
CA PHE A 36 -19.72 9.52 0.86
C PHE A 36 -18.44 9.78 0.07
N VAL A 37 -17.75 8.70 -0.33
CA VAL A 37 -16.57 8.70 -1.19
C VAL A 37 -16.70 7.58 -2.22
N GLY A 38 -16.43 7.88 -3.49
CA GLY A 38 -16.36 6.93 -4.59
C GLY A 38 -15.02 7.00 -5.31
N VAL A 39 -14.41 5.83 -5.55
CA VAL A 39 -13.13 5.69 -6.27
C VAL A 39 -13.30 4.70 -7.41
N LEU A 40 -12.98 5.13 -8.63
CA LEU A 40 -12.99 4.31 -9.83
C LEU A 40 -11.58 3.79 -10.11
N MET A 41 -11.43 2.48 -10.19
CA MET A 41 -10.19 1.79 -10.47
C MET A 41 -10.27 1.07 -11.83
N VAL A 42 -9.29 1.31 -12.69
CA VAL A 42 -9.09 0.56 -13.93
C VAL A 42 -7.74 -0.13 -13.83
N ASP A 43 -7.72 -1.46 -13.89
CA ASP A 43 -6.49 -2.26 -13.80
C ASP A 43 -5.68 -2.03 -12.51
N GLY A 44 -6.37 -1.68 -11.41
CA GLY A 44 -5.73 -1.33 -10.14
C GLY A 44 -5.19 0.10 -10.08
N ILE A 45 -5.42 0.93 -11.12
CA ILE A 45 -5.02 2.33 -11.15
C ILE A 45 -6.23 3.22 -10.91
N GLN A 46 -6.10 4.13 -9.93
CA GLN A 46 -7.12 5.14 -9.67
C GLN A 46 -7.30 6.04 -10.89
N THR A 47 -8.53 6.04 -11.40
CA THR A 47 -8.97 6.68 -12.64
C THR A 47 -10.03 7.74 -12.38
N GLY A 48 -10.71 7.69 -11.24
CA GLY A 48 -11.68 8.70 -10.86
C GLY A 48 -11.84 8.73 -9.35
N TYR A 49 -12.15 9.92 -8.84
CA TYR A 49 -12.46 10.14 -7.44
C TYR A 49 -13.62 11.13 -7.34
N CYS A 50 -14.46 10.94 -6.34
CA CYS A 50 -15.45 11.92 -5.95
C CYS A 50 -15.83 11.73 -4.48
N ASP A 51 -16.23 12.83 -3.85
CA ASP A 51 -16.75 12.81 -2.48
C ASP A 51 -17.90 13.81 -2.32
N SER A 52 -18.73 13.59 -1.30
CA SER A 52 -19.90 14.42 -1.04
C SER A 52 -19.58 15.87 -0.64
N SER A 53 -18.33 16.20 -0.29
CA SER A 53 -17.91 17.54 0.11
C SER A 53 -17.53 18.44 -1.07
N SER A 54 -16.85 17.88 -2.08
CA SER A 54 -16.33 18.64 -3.22
C SER A 54 -17.32 18.81 -4.37
N LYS A 55 -18.38 17.97 -4.43
CA LYS A 55 -19.44 17.97 -5.46
C LYS A 55 -18.93 18.05 -6.91
N THR A 56 -17.69 17.63 -7.15
CA THR A 56 -17.03 17.71 -8.44
C THR A 56 -16.34 16.38 -8.70
N LEU A 57 -16.60 15.77 -9.85
CA LEU A 57 -15.86 14.58 -10.27
C LEU A 57 -14.39 14.96 -10.51
N GLN A 58 -13.48 14.16 -9.98
CA GLN A 58 -12.05 14.32 -10.14
C GLN A 58 -11.52 13.15 -11.00
N PRO A 59 -11.59 13.25 -12.34
CA PRO A 59 -10.94 12.27 -13.21
C PRO A 59 -9.44 12.28 -12.98
N GLN A 60 -8.92 11.09 -12.74
CA GLN A 60 -7.49 10.80 -12.61
C GLN A 60 -7.03 10.16 -13.91
N GLN A 61 -5.78 10.36 -14.31
CA GLN A 61 -5.25 10.00 -15.63
C GLN A 61 -5.70 10.93 -16.78
N ASP A 62 -4.76 11.26 -17.66
CA ASP A 62 -5.01 12.16 -18.79
C ASP A 62 -6.03 11.60 -19.79
N TRP A 63 -6.03 10.28 -19.98
CA TRP A 63 -6.99 9.61 -20.86
C TRP A 63 -8.42 9.69 -20.32
N ALA A 64 -8.61 9.62 -19.00
CA ALA A 64 -9.94 9.71 -18.39
C ALA A 64 -10.45 11.15 -18.34
N LYS A 65 -9.56 12.13 -18.09
CA LYS A 65 -9.89 13.57 -18.20
C LYS A 65 -10.45 13.88 -19.58
N LYS A 66 -9.70 13.53 -20.63
CA LYS A 66 -10.09 13.76 -22.02
C LYS A 66 -11.32 12.94 -22.44
N LEU A 67 -11.53 11.76 -21.86
CA LEU A 67 -12.76 10.98 -22.07
C LEU A 67 -13.99 11.73 -21.53
N LEU A 68 -13.95 12.23 -20.30
CA LEU A 68 -15.08 12.95 -19.69
C LEU A 68 -15.30 14.34 -20.29
N GLU A 69 -14.26 14.99 -20.83
CA GLU A 69 -14.39 16.22 -21.60
C GLU A 69 -15.19 16.00 -22.89
N ASN A 70 -14.94 14.89 -23.58
CA ASN A 70 -15.56 14.59 -24.88
C ASN A 70 -16.90 13.83 -24.77
N ASN A 71 -17.19 13.20 -23.62
CA ASN A 71 -18.38 12.40 -23.41
C ASN A 71 -19.25 12.97 -22.26
N THR A 72 -20.05 13.99 -22.59
CA THR A 72 -20.97 14.63 -21.64
C THR A 72 -21.94 13.65 -21.00
N GLN A 73 -22.49 12.71 -21.78
CA GLN A 73 -23.44 11.72 -21.25
C GLN A 73 -22.81 10.87 -20.14
N GLN A 74 -21.58 10.43 -20.33
CA GLN A 74 -20.85 9.65 -19.35
C GLN A 74 -20.49 10.47 -18.11
N ARG A 75 -20.04 11.72 -18.31
CA ARG A 75 -19.78 12.65 -17.21
C ARG A 75 -21.03 12.87 -16.37
N ASP A 76 -22.17 13.10 -17.01
CA ASP A 76 -23.45 13.34 -16.33
C ASP A 76 -23.94 12.08 -15.59
N TRP A 77 -23.73 10.90 -16.18
CA TRP A 77 -24.00 9.62 -15.51
C TRP A 77 -23.16 9.46 -14.24
N TYR A 78 -21.85 9.74 -14.30
CA TYR A 78 -20.99 9.70 -13.13
C TYR A 78 -21.35 10.74 -12.07
N ASN A 79 -21.73 11.95 -12.49
CA ASN A 79 -22.16 13.02 -11.58
C ASN A 79 -23.41 12.59 -10.81
N LYS A 80 -24.42 12.10 -11.53
CA LYS A 80 -25.65 11.60 -10.92
C LYS A 80 -25.38 10.43 -9.97
N LYS A 81 -24.57 9.46 -10.40
CA LYS A 81 -24.23 8.30 -9.57
C LYS A 81 -23.53 8.72 -8.26
N CYS A 82 -22.54 9.61 -8.35
CA CYS A 82 -21.73 9.99 -7.19
C CYS A 82 -22.40 11.00 -6.25
N PHE A 83 -23.20 11.93 -6.77
CA PHE A 83 -23.74 13.03 -5.97
C PHE A 83 -25.23 12.88 -5.62
N GLU A 84 -25.94 11.94 -6.24
CA GLU A 84 -27.36 11.72 -6.00
C GLU A 84 -27.68 10.26 -5.63
N ASP A 85 -27.40 9.32 -6.53
CA ASP A 85 -27.92 7.95 -6.41
C ASP A 85 -27.22 7.15 -5.29
N GLN A 86 -25.88 7.08 -5.31
CA GLN A 86 -25.12 6.27 -4.35
C GLN A 86 -25.11 6.86 -2.93
N PRO A 87 -24.92 8.18 -2.70
CA PRO A 87 -25.00 8.74 -1.35
C PRO A 87 -26.34 8.43 -0.67
N LYS A 88 -27.45 8.54 -1.42
CA LYS A 88 -28.78 8.21 -0.91
C LYS A 88 -28.89 6.72 -0.56
N LEU A 89 -28.46 5.84 -1.47
CA LEU A 89 -28.47 4.39 -1.23
C LEU A 89 -27.68 4.01 0.03
N PHE A 90 -26.48 4.56 0.21
CA PHE A 90 -25.62 4.25 1.35
C PHE A 90 -26.22 4.79 2.65
N LYS A 91 -26.73 6.02 2.65
CA LYS A 91 -27.41 6.60 3.80
C LYS A 91 -28.61 5.76 4.25
N ASP A 92 -29.48 5.38 3.32
CA ASP A 92 -30.67 4.57 3.60
C ASP A 92 -30.29 3.16 4.10
N THR A 93 -29.23 2.58 3.52
CA THR A 93 -28.73 1.26 3.92
C THR A 93 -28.14 1.29 5.33
N ILE A 94 -27.26 2.26 5.63
CA ILE A 94 -26.70 2.45 6.98
C ILE A 94 -27.82 2.64 8.00
N PHE A 95 -28.83 3.48 7.69
CA PHE A 95 -29.97 3.69 8.57
C PHE A 95 -30.73 2.38 8.86
N SER A 96 -31.01 1.58 7.83
CA SER A 96 -31.68 0.28 7.95
C SER A 96 -30.88 -0.72 8.80
N LEU A 97 -29.56 -0.79 8.59
CA LEU A 97 -28.66 -1.66 9.36
C LEU A 97 -28.57 -1.24 10.83
N LYS A 98 -28.46 0.07 11.10
CA LYS A 98 -28.48 0.61 12.47
C LYS A 98 -29.72 0.16 13.23
N GLN A 99 -30.90 0.28 12.62
CA GLN A 99 -32.14 -0.15 13.24
C GLN A 99 -32.20 -1.66 13.45
N GLN A 100 -31.78 -2.44 12.45
CA GLN A 100 -31.78 -3.90 12.54
C GLN A 100 -30.87 -4.43 13.65
N PHE A 101 -29.73 -3.77 13.88
CA PHE A 101 -28.75 -4.15 14.89
C PHE A 101 -28.93 -3.43 16.22
N ASN A 102 -29.99 -2.64 16.38
CA ASN A 102 -30.24 -1.81 17.56
C ASN A 102 -29.03 -0.93 17.93
N GLN A 103 -28.33 -0.42 16.92
CA GLN A 103 -27.16 0.42 17.08
C GLN A 103 -27.58 1.90 17.14
N GLY A 104 -27.07 2.61 18.15
CA GLY A 104 -27.32 4.05 18.33
C GLY A 104 -26.54 4.94 17.35
N ASP A 105 -26.45 6.22 17.68
CA ASP A 105 -25.77 7.25 16.86
C ASP A 105 -24.24 7.21 16.93
N ALA A 106 -23.70 6.02 17.15
CA ALA A 106 -22.28 5.74 16.96
C ALA A 106 -21.88 5.90 15.49
N VAL A 107 -20.57 5.90 15.25
CA VAL A 107 -20.00 5.88 13.91
C VAL A 107 -20.31 4.58 13.21
N HIS A 108 -20.77 4.66 11.96
CA HIS A 108 -20.99 3.50 11.10
C HIS A 108 -20.42 3.72 9.72
N ILE A 109 -19.84 2.67 9.15
CA ILE A 109 -19.21 2.68 7.84
C ILE A 109 -19.79 1.53 7.02
N LEU A 110 -20.27 1.85 5.82
CA LEU A 110 -20.65 0.86 4.81
C LEU A 110 -19.69 1.01 3.63
N GLN A 111 -19.09 -0.09 3.20
CA GLN A 111 -18.18 -0.14 2.07
C GLN A 111 -18.75 -1.07 1.00
N MET A 112 -18.48 -0.77 -0.27
CA MET A 112 -18.86 -1.60 -1.39
C MET A 112 -17.71 -1.69 -2.40
N ILE A 113 -17.46 -2.88 -2.89
CA ILE A 113 -16.66 -3.14 -4.09
C ILE A 113 -17.62 -3.65 -5.14
N GLU A 114 -17.77 -2.92 -6.24
CA GLU A 114 -18.62 -3.31 -7.38
C GLU A 114 -17.81 -3.23 -8.67
N GLY A 115 -17.77 -4.28 -9.47
CA GLY A 115 -16.97 -4.26 -10.67
C GLY A 115 -17.00 -5.54 -11.48
N CYS A 116 -16.20 -5.57 -12.54
CA CYS A 116 -16.05 -6.70 -13.42
C CYS A 116 -14.59 -6.86 -13.85
N GLU A 117 -14.25 -8.09 -14.22
CA GLU A 117 -12.99 -8.42 -14.88
C GLU A 117 -13.31 -8.99 -16.26
N TRP A 118 -12.47 -8.65 -17.23
CA TRP A 118 -12.59 -9.12 -18.60
C TRP A 118 -11.26 -9.71 -19.04
N ASP A 119 -11.31 -10.94 -19.53
CA ASP A 119 -10.18 -11.63 -20.14
C ASP A 119 -10.22 -11.38 -21.66
N GLU A 120 -9.23 -10.66 -22.19
CA GLU A 120 -9.19 -10.28 -23.62
C GLU A 120 -9.02 -11.48 -24.54
N ASN A 121 -8.37 -12.56 -24.06
CA ASN A 121 -8.07 -13.75 -24.86
C ASN A 121 -9.28 -14.67 -24.99
N THR A 122 -10.01 -14.88 -23.90
CA THR A 122 -11.16 -15.81 -23.86
C THR A 122 -12.50 -15.10 -24.07
N GLY A 123 -12.55 -13.79 -23.82
CA GLY A 123 -13.79 -13.01 -23.76
C GLY A 123 -14.59 -13.23 -22.47
N GLU A 124 -14.08 -14.04 -21.52
CA GLU A 124 -14.74 -14.30 -20.25
C GLU A 124 -14.90 -13.01 -19.45
N VAL A 125 -16.07 -12.84 -18.82
CA VAL A 125 -16.37 -11.73 -17.91
C VAL A 125 -16.81 -12.30 -16.58
N THR A 126 -16.20 -11.82 -15.51
CA THR A 126 -16.61 -12.09 -14.13
C THR A 126 -17.05 -10.80 -13.46
N GLY A 127 -17.96 -10.89 -12.50
CA GLY A 127 -18.46 -9.74 -11.74
C GLY A 127 -18.22 -9.91 -10.24
N VAL A 128 -18.07 -8.79 -9.54
CA VAL A 128 -17.96 -8.74 -8.08
C VAL A 128 -18.88 -7.67 -7.52
N LEU A 129 -19.60 -8.01 -6.46
CA LEU A 129 -20.36 -7.05 -5.66
C LEU A 129 -20.33 -7.47 -4.18
N LEU A 130 -19.42 -6.86 -3.44
CA LEU A 130 -19.16 -7.16 -2.03
C LEU A 130 -19.46 -5.94 -1.17
N TYR A 131 -20.19 -6.12 -0.08
CA TYR A 131 -20.38 -5.13 0.97
C TYR A 131 -19.58 -5.48 2.22
N GLY A 132 -18.96 -4.46 2.80
CA GLY A 132 -18.39 -4.49 4.14
C GLY A 132 -19.15 -3.53 5.07
N TYR A 133 -19.32 -3.91 6.32
CA TYR A 133 -19.97 -3.08 7.34
C TYR A 133 -19.07 -2.99 8.57
N ASN A 134 -18.74 -1.76 8.98
CA ASN A 134 -17.79 -1.44 10.05
C ASN A 134 -16.43 -2.14 9.90
N GLY A 135 -15.92 -2.20 8.66
CA GLY A 135 -14.60 -2.76 8.34
C GLY A 135 -14.56 -4.28 8.17
N GLU A 136 -15.69 -4.97 8.32
CA GLU A 136 -15.76 -6.43 8.16
C GLU A 136 -16.66 -6.83 6.98
N ALA A 137 -16.31 -7.94 6.32
CA ALA A 137 -17.13 -8.48 5.25
C ALA A 137 -18.56 -8.80 5.74
N PHE A 138 -19.56 -8.42 4.95
CA PHE A 138 -20.96 -8.41 5.39
C PHE A 138 -21.90 -9.15 4.44
N MET A 139 -21.86 -8.82 3.15
CA MET A 139 -22.75 -9.38 2.14
C MET A 139 -22.02 -9.53 0.80
N ASP A 140 -22.15 -10.68 0.15
CA ASP A 140 -21.66 -10.93 -1.21
C ASP A 140 -22.84 -11.19 -2.17
N PHE A 141 -22.68 -10.95 -3.46
CA PHE A 141 -23.69 -11.21 -4.47
C PHE A 141 -23.22 -12.32 -5.40
N ASP A 142 -23.90 -13.46 -5.35
CA ASP A 142 -23.62 -14.56 -6.26
C ASP A 142 -24.30 -14.31 -7.60
N LEU A 143 -23.50 -13.84 -8.57
CA LEU A 143 -23.94 -13.55 -9.91
C LEU A 143 -24.48 -14.80 -10.66
N LYS A 144 -24.07 -16.01 -10.27
CA LYS A 144 -24.53 -17.24 -10.94
C LYS A 144 -25.94 -17.63 -10.50
N THR A 145 -26.23 -17.50 -9.22
CA THR A 145 -27.54 -17.86 -8.66
C THR A 145 -28.49 -16.66 -8.55
N LEU A 146 -27.97 -15.44 -8.75
CA LEU A 146 -28.68 -14.18 -8.58
C LEU A 146 -29.26 -14.05 -7.16
N THR A 147 -28.46 -14.43 -6.17
CA THR A 147 -28.82 -14.36 -4.75
C THR A 147 -27.72 -13.69 -3.94
N TRP A 148 -28.09 -13.12 -2.80
CA TRP A 148 -27.12 -12.58 -1.85
C TRP A 148 -26.56 -13.68 -0.95
N ILE A 149 -25.33 -13.54 -0.48
CA ILE A 149 -24.72 -14.45 0.51
C ILE A 149 -24.44 -13.62 1.75
N ALA A 150 -25.08 -14.00 2.86
CA ALA A 150 -24.82 -13.41 4.16
C ALA A 150 -23.49 -13.95 4.69
N LEU A 151 -22.51 -13.08 4.88
CA LEU A 151 -21.18 -13.47 5.39
C LEU A 151 -21.11 -13.46 6.92
N LYS A 152 -22.16 -12.96 7.57
CA LYS A 152 -22.34 -12.94 9.02
C LYS A 152 -23.75 -13.36 9.43
N PRO A 153 -23.95 -13.96 10.62
CA PRO A 153 -25.27 -14.30 11.13
C PRO A 153 -26.24 -13.11 11.17
N GLU A 154 -25.74 -11.93 11.54
CA GLU A 154 -26.53 -10.71 11.65
C GLU A 154 -27.02 -10.22 10.28
N ALA A 155 -26.33 -10.59 9.19
CA ALA A 155 -26.68 -10.20 7.83
C ALA A 155 -27.87 -10.98 7.24
N VAL A 156 -28.29 -12.09 7.87
CA VAL A 156 -29.32 -13.01 7.33
C VAL A 156 -30.66 -12.31 7.05
N ILE A 157 -31.10 -11.43 7.96
CA ILE A 157 -32.36 -10.68 7.79
C ILE A 157 -32.24 -9.71 6.61
N THR A 158 -31.08 -9.06 6.44
CA THR A 158 -30.81 -8.16 5.32
C THR A 158 -30.78 -8.93 4.00
N LYS A 159 -30.12 -10.09 3.97
CA LYS A 159 -30.10 -11.00 2.82
C LYS A 159 -31.52 -11.34 2.37
N GLN A 160 -32.38 -11.79 3.30
CA GLN A 160 -33.77 -12.14 2.97
C GLN A 160 -34.52 -10.96 2.32
N LYS A 161 -34.37 -9.75 2.87
CA LYS A 161 -34.97 -8.54 2.29
C LYS A 161 -34.43 -8.26 0.88
N TRP A 162 -33.12 -8.33 0.69
CA TRP A 162 -32.48 -8.03 -0.59
C TRP A 162 -32.78 -9.09 -1.66
N ASP A 163 -32.92 -10.36 -1.29
CA ASP A 163 -33.32 -11.44 -2.20
C ASP A 163 -34.76 -11.28 -2.73
N THR A 164 -35.63 -10.59 -1.97
CA THR A 164 -37.00 -10.28 -2.42
C THR A 164 -37.07 -9.10 -3.40
N ASP A 165 -36.01 -8.28 -3.47
CA ASP A 165 -35.95 -7.12 -4.36
C ASP A 165 -35.49 -7.52 -5.77
N ARG A 166 -36.44 -8.03 -6.55
CA ARG A 166 -36.20 -8.49 -7.93
C ARG A 166 -35.73 -7.38 -8.87
N LEU A 167 -36.10 -6.12 -8.61
CA LEU A 167 -35.67 -4.99 -9.43
C LEU A 167 -34.19 -4.69 -9.17
N ARG A 168 -33.76 -4.67 -7.91
CA ARG A 168 -32.34 -4.54 -7.54
C ARG A 168 -31.50 -5.65 -8.14
N ILE A 169 -31.94 -6.91 -8.03
CA ILE A 169 -31.22 -8.07 -8.57
C ILE A 169 -31.01 -7.93 -10.09
N LYS A 170 -32.08 -7.64 -10.84
CA LYS A 170 -31.99 -7.42 -12.30
C LYS A 170 -31.08 -6.25 -12.68
N HIS A 171 -31.12 -5.17 -11.90
CA HIS A 171 -30.25 -4.03 -12.13
C HIS A 171 -28.78 -4.42 -11.91
N LYS A 172 -28.46 -5.12 -10.82
CA LYS A 172 -27.10 -5.58 -10.50
C LYS A 172 -26.58 -6.63 -11.47
N GLU A 173 -27.42 -7.55 -11.90
CA GLU A 173 -27.09 -8.50 -12.97
C GLU A 173 -26.67 -7.73 -14.24
N ASN A 174 -27.52 -6.82 -14.73
CA ASN A 174 -27.23 -6.06 -15.93
C ASN A 174 -26.01 -5.12 -15.77
N ASP A 175 -25.84 -4.52 -14.59
CA ASP A 175 -24.68 -3.69 -14.27
C ASP A 175 -23.38 -4.51 -14.39
N LEU A 176 -23.35 -5.72 -13.84
CA LEU A 176 -22.15 -6.57 -13.78
C LEU A 176 -21.88 -7.35 -15.09
N THR A 177 -22.91 -7.79 -15.81
CA THR A 177 -22.75 -8.63 -17.02
C THR A 177 -22.71 -7.84 -18.32
N ASN A 178 -23.31 -6.65 -18.38
CA ASN A 178 -23.44 -5.87 -19.61
C ASN A 178 -22.77 -4.50 -19.50
N ILE A 179 -23.15 -3.69 -18.52
CA ILE A 179 -22.73 -2.29 -18.44
C ILE A 179 -21.25 -2.18 -18.07
N CYS A 180 -20.83 -2.84 -16.99
CA CYS A 180 -19.45 -2.84 -16.53
C CYS A 180 -18.46 -3.31 -17.63
N PRO A 181 -18.64 -4.49 -18.27
CA PRO A 181 -17.69 -4.92 -19.29
C PRO A 181 -17.70 -4.03 -20.54
N ALA A 182 -18.84 -3.42 -20.89
CA ALA A 182 -18.88 -2.44 -21.98
C ALA A 182 -18.03 -1.19 -21.67
N TYR A 183 -18.17 -0.64 -20.46
CA TYR A 183 -17.33 0.47 -20.01
C TYR A 183 -15.85 0.08 -19.91
N LEU A 184 -15.55 -1.10 -19.35
CA LEU A 184 -14.18 -1.60 -19.23
C LEU A 184 -13.49 -1.70 -20.60
N LYS A 185 -14.15 -2.31 -21.59
CA LYS A 185 -13.62 -2.40 -22.97
C LYS A 185 -13.38 -1.01 -23.56
N MET A 186 -14.36 -0.11 -23.44
CA MET A 186 -14.22 1.27 -23.92
C MET A 186 -13.05 2.00 -23.24
N TYR A 187 -12.84 1.82 -21.94
CA TYR A 187 -11.72 2.43 -21.21
C TYR A 187 -10.38 1.86 -21.63
N VAL A 188 -10.29 0.54 -21.80
CA VAL A 188 -9.09 -0.13 -22.30
C VAL A 188 -8.74 0.40 -23.70
N ASP A 189 -9.71 0.52 -24.60
CA ASP A 189 -9.50 1.03 -25.95
C ASP A 189 -9.07 2.51 -25.96
N HIS A 190 -9.71 3.36 -25.15
CA HIS A 190 -9.31 4.75 -25.01
C HIS A 190 -7.89 4.86 -24.44
N LYS A 191 -7.58 4.07 -23.40
CA LYS A 191 -6.27 4.01 -22.76
C LYS A 191 -5.17 3.56 -23.74
N LYS A 192 -5.46 2.63 -24.66
CA LYS A 192 -4.52 2.20 -25.72
C LYS A 192 -4.17 3.35 -26.68
N GLY A 193 -5.09 4.27 -26.93
CA GLY A 193 -4.89 5.47 -27.76
C GLY A 193 -4.08 6.59 -27.10
N PHE A 194 -3.80 6.50 -25.80
CA PHE A 194 -2.98 7.45 -25.07
C PHE A 194 -1.60 6.84 -24.80
N SER A 195 -0.56 7.60 -25.09
CA SER A 195 0.79 7.24 -24.64
C SER A 195 0.78 7.25 -23.11
N GLN A 196 0.80 6.07 -22.50
CA GLN A 196 0.91 5.98 -21.06
C GLN A 196 2.26 6.55 -20.68
N LYS A 197 2.25 7.50 -19.73
CA LYS A 197 3.47 7.91 -19.04
C LYS A 197 4.15 6.62 -18.57
N LYS A 198 5.36 6.33 -19.04
CA LYS A 198 6.19 5.25 -18.53
C LYS A 198 7.38 5.91 -17.87
N VAL A 199 7.57 5.64 -16.59
CA VAL A 199 8.73 6.13 -15.83
C VAL A 199 9.45 4.91 -15.29
N LEU A 200 10.72 4.75 -15.66
CA LEU A 200 11.55 3.68 -15.13
C LEU A 200 12.02 4.04 -13.71
N PRO A 201 12.16 3.06 -12.81
CA PRO A 201 12.63 3.32 -11.46
C PRO A 201 14.09 3.71 -11.42
N SER A 202 14.48 4.36 -10.33
CA SER A 202 15.82 4.23 -9.78
C SER A 202 15.88 3.01 -8.87
N VAL A 203 16.91 2.18 -9.02
CA VAL A 203 17.10 0.95 -8.24
C VAL A 203 18.33 1.10 -7.34
N PHE A 204 18.17 0.71 -6.07
CA PHE A 204 19.21 0.80 -5.04
C PHE A 204 19.33 -0.52 -4.29
N LEU A 205 20.57 -0.91 -3.97
CA LEU A 205 20.83 -1.98 -3.00
C LEU A 205 21.05 -1.36 -1.63
N LEU A 206 20.24 -1.75 -0.66
CA LEU A 206 20.23 -1.21 0.70
C LEU A 206 20.52 -2.32 1.70
N GLN A 207 21.27 -2.01 2.75
CA GLN A 207 21.52 -2.96 3.83
C GLN A 207 21.57 -2.23 5.16
N LYS A 208 20.77 -2.66 6.15
CA LYS A 208 20.70 -2.00 7.47
C LYS A 208 21.98 -2.22 8.28
N THR A 209 22.45 -3.46 8.34
CA THR A 209 23.71 -3.88 8.98
C THR A 209 24.38 -4.95 8.11
N PRO A 210 25.67 -5.25 8.27
CA PRO A 210 26.34 -6.28 7.48
C PRO A 210 25.72 -7.69 7.56
N SER A 211 24.98 -7.97 8.64
CA SER A 211 24.25 -9.23 8.86
C SER A 211 22.79 -9.19 8.42
N SER A 212 22.26 -8.01 8.06
CA SER A 212 20.89 -7.87 7.60
C SER A 212 20.75 -8.39 6.16
N PRO A 213 19.54 -8.83 5.76
CA PRO A 213 19.22 -9.06 4.35
C PRO A 213 19.56 -7.83 3.49
N VAL A 214 19.94 -8.06 2.25
CA VAL A 214 20.15 -7.00 1.26
C VAL A 214 18.82 -6.74 0.59
N SER A 215 18.33 -5.52 0.70
CA SER A 215 17.10 -5.06 0.07
C SER A 215 17.41 -4.44 -1.29
N CYS A 216 16.83 -4.99 -2.35
CA CYS A 216 16.80 -4.31 -3.63
C CYS A 216 15.54 -3.44 -3.69
N HIS A 217 15.71 -2.12 -3.70
CA HIS A 217 14.63 -1.14 -3.63
C HIS A 217 14.52 -0.38 -4.94
N ALA A 218 13.37 -0.47 -5.59
CA ALA A 218 13.03 0.30 -6.78
C ALA A 218 12.03 1.40 -6.40
N THR A 219 12.27 2.63 -6.84
CA THR A 219 11.36 3.77 -6.59
C THR A 219 11.31 4.72 -7.77
N GLY A 220 10.19 5.44 -7.93
CA GLY A 220 10.00 6.40 -9.01
C GLY A 220 9.45 5.78 -10.29
N PHE A 221 8.91 4.56 -10.23
CA PHE A 221 8.35 3.91 -11.43
C PHE A 221 6.87 4.18 -11.62
N TYR A 222 6.43 4.16 -12.87
CA TYR A 222 5.02 4.26 -13.24
C TYR A 222 4.79 3.53 -14.57
N PRO A 223 3.70 2.76 -14.73
CA PRO A 223 2.59 2.54 -13.78
C PRO A 223 2.98 1.63 -12.60
N GLY A 224 2.11 1.55 -11.58
CA GLY A 224 2.28 0.71 -10.38
C GLY A 224 2.11 -0.80 -10.62
N ARG A 225 2.53 -1.29 -11.79
CA ARG A 225 2.50 -2.71 -12.17
C ARG A 225 3.90 -3.14 -12.62
N ALA A 226 4.63 -3.73 -11.69
CA ALA A 226 5.99 -4.20 -11.89
C ALA A 226 6.22 -5.52 -11.16
N VAL A 227 7.24 -6.26 -11.59
CA VAL A 227 7.72 -7.48 -10.94
C VAL A 227 9.17 -7.25 -10.51
N MET A 228 9.52 -7.73 -9.33
CA MET A 228 10.90 -7.77 -8.86
C MET A 228 11.27 -9.17 -8.39
N SER A 229 12.45 -9.63 -8.77
CA SER A 229 12.99 -10.92 -8.32
C SER A 229 14.50 -10.86 -8.15
N TRP A 230 15.03 -11.81 -7.37
CA TRP A 230 16.46 -12.08 -7.31
C TRP A 230 16.77 -13.27 -8.22
N ARG A 231 17.89 -13.19 -8.94
CA ARG A 231 18.43 -14.31 -9.71
C ARG A 231 19.79 -14.70 -9.16
N LYS A 232 20.15 -15.97 -9.38
CA LYS A 232 21.51 -16.47 -9.23
C LYS A 232 21.90 -17.20 -10.50
N ASP A 233 23.03 -16.79 -11.09
CA ASP A 233 23.52 -17.33 -12.36
C ASP A 233 22.46 -17.33 -13.48
N GLY A 234 21.54 -16.37 -13.45
CA GLY A 234 20.44 -16.22 -14.41
C GLY A 234 19.14 -16.96 -14.05
N GLU A 235 19.11 -17.80 -13.01
CA GLU A 235 17.90 -18.49 -12.55
C GLU A 235 17.21 -17.74 -11.41
N GLU A 236 15.89 -17.63 -11.45
CA GLU A 236 15.10 -16.95 -10.41
C GLU A 236 15.13 -17.71 -9.06
N LEU A 237 15.29 -16.96 -7.98
CA LEU A 237 15.32 -17.48 -6.61
C LEU A 237 13.99 -17.24 -5.89
N HIS A 238 13.50 -18.29 -5.24
CA HIS A 238 12.32 -18.21 -4.37
C HIS A 238 12.66 -18.43 -2.89
N GLU A 239 13.74 -19.16 -2.58
CA GLU A 239 14.16 -19.42 -1.19
C GLU A 239 15.00 -18.26 -0.64
N GLY A 240 14.74 -17.85 0.60
CA GLY A 240 15.48 -16.76 1.25
C GLY A 240 15.19 -15.37 0.67
N VAL A 241 14.12 -15.27 -0.15
CA VAL A 241 13.65 -14.05 -0.79
C VAL A 241 12.33 -13.60 -0.16
N ALA A 242 12.24 -12.33 0.21
CA ALA A 242 10.99 -11.73 0.68
C ALA A 242 10.58 -10.57 -0.25
N LEU A 243 9.47 -10.75 -0.97
CA LEU A 243 8.92 -9.73 -1.85
C LEU A 243 8.07 -8.74 -1.05
N GLY A 244 8.38 -7.45 -1.18
CA GLY A 244 7.59 -6.35 -0.65
C GLY A 244 6.43 -5.96 -1.57
N GLU A 245 5.44 -5.27 -1.00
CA GLU A 245 4.30 -4.73 -1.74
C GLU A 245 4.72 -3.53 -2.62
N ILE A 246 3.90 -3.24 -3.64
CA ILE A 246 4.01 -1.99 -4.40
C ILE A 246 3.32 -0.89 -3.58
N LEU A 247 4.08 0.13 -3.21
CA LEU A 247 3.62 1.27 -2.42
C LEU A 247 3.60 2.55 -3.27
N PRO A 248 2.59 3.41 -3.14
CA PRO A 248 2.56 4.69 -3.83
C PRO A 248 3.52 5.72 -3.20
N ASN A 249 4.06 6.60 -4.04
CA ASN A 249 4.78 7.81 -3.65
C ASN A 249 3.84 9.04 -3.70
N ASN A 250 4.31 10.16 -3.13
CA ASN A 250 3.55 11.43 -3.12
C ASN A 250 3.57 12.19 -4.46
N ASP A 251 4.18 11.62 -5.51
CA ASP A 251 4.40 12.23 -6.83
C ASP A 251 3.79 11.40 -7.97
N GLU A 252 2.76 10.61 -7.65
CA GLU A 252 2.07 9.68 -8.57
C GLU A 252 2.91 8.49 -9.05
N THR A 253 4.16 8.36 -8.60
CA THR A 253 4.99 7.18 -8.88
C THR A 253 4.84 6.11 -7.80
N PHE A 254 5.50 4.96 -7.99
CA PHE A 254 5.46 3.82 -7.07
C PHE A 254 6.86 3.40 -6.66
N GLN A 255 6.91 2.62 -5.58
CA GLN A 255 8.10 1.98 -5.06
C GLN A 255 7.79 0.55 -4.62
N MET A 256 8.80 -0.31 -4.63
CA MET A 256 8.71 -1.67 -4.08
C MET A 256 10.11 -2.19 -3.75
N CYS A 257 10.20 -3.26 -2.98
CA CYS A 257 11.49 -3.89 -2.69
C CYS A 257 11.40 -5.42 -2.70
N VAL A 258 12.56 -6.06 -2.86
CA VAL A 258 12.73 -7.49 -2.68
C VAL A 258 14.01 -7.75 -1.89
N ASP A 259 13.87 -8.43 -0.76
CA ASP A 259 14.95 -8.68 0.18
C ASP A 259 15.54 -10.07 -0.05
N LEU A 260 16.87 -10.17 -0.06
CA LEU A 260 17.62 -11.42 -0.16
C LEU A 260 18.45 -11.64 1.11
N ASN A 261 18.28 -12.81 1.73
CA ASN A 261 19.14 -13.24 2.81
C ASN A 261 20.47 -13.79 2.26
N VAL A 262 21.56 -13.06 2.51
CA VAL A 262 22.93 -13.42 2.08
C VAL A 262 23.82 -13.86 3.24
N SER A 263 23.26 -14.11 4.43
CA SER A 263 24.02 -14.43 5.64
C SER A 263 24.93 -15.67 5.52
N SER A 264 24.54 -16.63 4.69
CA SER A 264 25.31 -17.86 4.41
C SER A 264 26.17 -17.78 3.14
N VAL A 265 26.20 -16.65 2.45
CA VAL A 265 26.89 -16.48 1.16
C VAL A 265 28.13 -15.62 1.34
N THR A 266 29.28 -16.13 0.89
CA THR A 266 30.54 -15.38 0.93
C THR A 266 30.47 -14.19 -0.04
N THR A 267 31.18 -13.10 0.29
CA THR A 267 31.12 -11.87 -0.51
C THR A 267 31.67 -12.03 -1.93
N GLU A 268 32.51 -13.04 -2.17
CA GLU A 268 33.05 -13.37 -3.49
C GLU A 268 31.95 -13.92 -4.42
N ASP A 269 31.01 -14.69 -3.87
CA ASP A 269 29.91 -15.30 -4.62
C ASP A 269 28.76 -14.32 -4.89
N TRP A 270 28.76 -13.14 -4.28
CA TRP A 270 27.71 -12.12 -4.48
C TRP A 270 27.59 -11.69 -5.94
N SER A 271 28.68 -11.70 -6.70
CA SER A 271 28.71 -11.34 -8.12
C SER A 271 27.83 -12.23 -9.02
N ARG A 272 27.44 -13.41 -8.52
CA ARG A 272 26.54 -14.36 -9.17
C ARG A 272 25.07 -14.00 -9.00
N TYR A 273 24.76 -13.04 -8.13
CA TYR A 273 23.41 -12.62 -7.82
C TYR A 273 23.09 -11.28 -8.46
N ASP A 274 21.89 -11.16 -8.99
CA ASP A 274 21.37 -9.91 -9.52
C ASP A 274 19.90 -9.74 -9.16
N CYS A 275 19.54 -8.50 -8.86
CA CYS A 275 18.16 -8.09 -8.67
C CYS A 275 17.63 -7.61 -10.02
N VAL A 276 16.45 -8.08 -10.39
CA VAL A 276 15.81 -7.71 -11.65
C VAL A 276 14.47 -7.06 -11.37
N PHE A 277 14.31 -5.86 -11.91
CA PHE A 277 13.06 -5.14 -11.98
C PHE A 277 12.52 -5.18 -13.40
N GLN A 278 11.25 -5.52 -13.54
CA GLN A 278 10.54 -5.52 -14.82
C GLN A 278 9.28 -4.66 -14.71
N LEU A 279 9.25 -3.56 -15.46
CA LEU A 279 8.02 -2.79 -15.66
C LEU A 279 7.15 -3.52 -16.69
N SER A 280 5.83 -3.54 -16.51
CA SER A 280 4.93 -4.19 -17.47
C SER A 280 5.20 -3.71 -18.91
N ASP A 281 5.44 -4.67 -19.81
CA ASP A 281 5.75 -4.43 -21.23
C ASP A 281 7.01 -3.56 -21.46
N GLY A 282 8.06 -3.79 -20.68
CA GLY A 282 9.34 -3.10 -20.79
C GLY A 282 10.55 -4.01 -20.59
N ASP A 283 11.73 -3.46 -20.86
CA ASP A 283 13.00 -4.16 -20.69
C ASP A 283 13.37 -4.32 -19.20
N ASP A 284 14.12 -5.38 -18.92
CA ASP A 284 14.64 -5.68 -17.58
C ASP A 284 15.66 -4.62 -17.13
N ILE A 285 15.51 -4.13 -15.90
CA ILE A 285 16.55 -3.37 -15.20
C ILE A 285 17.27 -4.32 -14.25
N ILE A 286 18.50 -4.64 -14.59
CA ILE A 286 19.33 -5.59 -13.83
C ILE A 286 20.33 -4.83 -12.95
N THR A 287 20.27 -5.07 -11.64
CA THR A 287 21.21 -4.52 -10.66
C THR A 287 21.99 -5.65 -10.02
N LYS A 288 23.28 -5.76 -10.36
CA LYS A 288 24.16 -6.79 -9.79
C LYS A 288 24.44 -6.52 -8.32
N LEU A 289 24.46 -7.59 -7.52
CA LEU A 289 24.85 -7.51 -6.12
C LEU A 289 26.37 -7.29 -6.02
N ASP A 290 26.75 -6.09 -5.57
CA ASP A 290 28.14 -5.75 -5.25
C ASP A 290 28.17 -4.96 -3.94
N LYS A 291 29.02 -5.42 -3.01
CA LYS A 291 29.24 -4.77 -1.71
C LYS A 291 29.59 -3.27 -1.84
N LYS A 292 30.25 -2.87 -2.92
CA LYS A 292 30.66 -1.46 -3.17
C LYS A 292 29.50 -0.52 -3.46
N VAL A 293 28.40 -1.04 -4.01
CA VAL A 293 27.23 -0.22 -4.39
C VAL A 293 26.11 -0.26 -3.35
N ILE A 294 26.22 -1.16 -2.35
CA ILE A 294 25.28 -1.22 -1.23
C ILE A 294 25.34 0.05 -0.41
N ARG A 295 24.18 0.68 -0.21
CA ARG A 295 24.01 1.82 0.68
C ARG A 295 23.61 1.33 2.06
N THR A 296 24.36 1.75 3.07
CA THR A 296 24.07 1.45 4.47
C THR A 296 24.15 2.72 5.31
N ASN A 297 23.28 2.83 6.30
CA ASN A 297 23.37 3.81 7.37
C ASN A 297 24.13 3.27 8.60
N CYS A 298 24.57 2.01 8.57
CA CYS A 298 25.41 1.40 9.60
C CYS A 298 26.71 2.20 9.75
N GLY A 299 26.95 2.76 10.93
CA GLY A 299 28.14 3.58 11.22
C GLY A 299 27.96 5.09 11.07
N LYS A 300 26.81 5.59 10.59
CA LYS A 300 26.42 7.00 10.82
C LYS A 300 25.90 7.12 12.26
N ILE A 301 26.83 7.14 13.22
CA ILE A 301 26.51 7.53 14.59
C ILE A 301 26.02 8.98 14.50
N ILE A 302 24.72 9.21 14.68
CA ILE A 302 24.25 10.53 15.09
C ILE A 302 24.66 10.63 16.55
N PRO A 303 25.67 11.45 16.94
CA PRO A 303 26.01 11.59 18.33
C PRO A 303 24.82 12.22 19.04
N VAL A 304 24.02 11.41 19.73
CA VAL A 304 23.06 11.91 20.71
C VAL A 304 23.91 12.38 21.88
N ILE A 305 24.24 13.67 21.89
CA ILE A 305 24.84 14.31 23.07
C ILE A 305 23.74 14.36 24.11
N VAL A 306 23.75 13.41 25.04
CA VAL A 306 22.90 13.50 26.24
C VAL A 306 23.57 14.51 27.17
N LEU A 307 22.95 15.68 27.31
CA LEU A 307 23.44 16.71 28.21
C LEU A 307 23.38 16.17 29.66
N PRO A 308 24.49 16.22 30.42
CA PRO A 308 24.51 15.73 31.79
C PRO A 308 23.53 16.50 32.67
N SER A 309 22.84 15.80 33.56
CA SER A 309 22.22 16.44 34.73
C SER A 309 23.30 16.69 35.76
N VAL A 310 23.46 17.94 36.20
CA VAL A 310 24.50 18.36 37.15
C VAL A 310 23.83 18.81 38.45
N SER A 311 24.28 18.26 39.58
CA SER A 311 23.78 18.61 40.90
C SER A 311 24.94 18.92 41.86
N LEU A 312 24.78 20.00 42.64
CA LEU A 312 25.67 20.33 43.74
C LEU A 312 25.18 19.65 45.01
N LEU A 313 26.04 18.85 45.63
CA LEU A 313 25.75 18.13 46.85
C LEU A 313 26.65 18.67 47.96
N GLN A 314 26.03 19.17 49.02
CA GLN A 314 26.68 19.54 50.27
C GLN A 314 25.90 18.92 51.43
N LYS A 315 26.50 17.94 52.12
CA LYS A 315 25.81 17.17 53.17
C LYS A 315 25.56 17.98 54.43
N THR A 316 26.47 18.88 54.80
CA THR A 316 26.36 19.79 55.95
C THR A 316 27.09 21.11 55.67
N PRO A 317 26.79 22.22 56.39
CA PRO A 317 27.42 23.52 56.14
C PRO A 317 28.95 23.52 56.25
N SER A 318 29.53 22.58 57.01
CA SER A 318 30.97 22.39 57.17
C SER A 318 31.58 21.34 56.22
N SER A 319 30.77 20.65 55.41
CA SER A 319 31.26 19.65 54.45
C SER A 319 31.79 20.29 53.16
N PRO A 320 32.79 19.68 52.50
CA PRO A 320 33.19 20.04 51.14
C PRO A 320 32.01 19.92 50.16
N VAL A 321 31.93 20.85 49.20
CA VAL A 321 30.94 20.81 48.12
C VAL A 321 31.39 19.81 47.07
N SER A 322 30.50 18.93 46.64
CA SER A 322 30.73 17.94 45.58
C SER A 322 29.80 18.20 44.39
N CYS A 323 30.29 18.00 43.17
CA CYS A 323 29.52 18.12 41.93
C CYS A 323 29.39 16.73 41.35
N GLN A 324 28.16 16.32 41.11
CA GLN A 324 27.84 15.04 40.49
C GLN A 324 27.20 15.31 39.14
N ALA A 325 27.78 14.73 38.08
CA ALA A 325 27.21 14.68 36.75
C ALA A 325 26.75 13.25 36.47
N THR A 326 25.49 13.05 36.09
CA THR A 326 24.92 11.74 35.76
C THR A 326 24.25 11.76 34.39
N GLY A 327 24.21 10.60 33.72
CA GLY A 327 23.49 10.43 32.46
C GLY A 327 24.15 11.08 31.25
N PHE A 328 25.47 10.97 31.12
CA PHE A 328 26.22 11.49 29.97
C PHE A 328 26.81 10.35 29.12
N TYR A 329 26.96 10.60 27.82
CA TYR A 329 27.63 9.72 26.85
C TYR A 329 28.48 10.57 25.90
N PRO A 330 29.70 10.15 25.51
CA PRO A 330 30.39 8.88 25.87
C PRO A 330 31.00 8.87 27.29
N ASP A 331 31.54 7.72 27.73
CA ASP A 331 31.96 7.35 29.11
C ASP A 331 33.00 8.25 29.82
N ARG A 332 33.33 9.41 29.24
CA ARG A 332 34.25 10.40 29.83
C ARG A 332 33.60 11.77 29.87
N ALA A 333 33.51 12.35 31.05
CA ALA A 333 33.16 13.75 31.25
C ALA A 333 34.33 14.52 31.88
N VAL A 334 34.53 15.76 31.43
CA VAL A 334 35.44 16.71 32.06
C VAL A 334 34.59 17.71 32.83
N MET A 335 34.76 17.77 34.15
CA MET A 335 34.08 18.74 35.00
C MET A 335 34.98 19.93 35.26
N PHE A 336 34.41 21.13 35.14
CA PHE A 336 35.08 22.39 35.41
C PHE A 336 34.44 23.07 36.61
N TRP A 337 35.27 23.47 37.56
CA TRP A 337 34.87 24.32 38.67
C TRP A 337 35.49 25.70 38.51
N ARG A 338 34.74 26.74 38.85
CA ARG A 338 35.25 28.10 38.96
C ARG A 338 34.99 28.62 40.35
N LYS A 339 36.05 29.04 41.04
CA LYS A 339 35.97 29.77 42.32
C LYS A 339 36.84 31.01 42.21
N ASP A 340 36.27 32.18 42.45
CA ASP A 340 36.98 33.47 42.46
C ASP A 340 37.81 33.74 41.19
N GLY A 341 37.28 33.34 40.03
CA GLY A 341 37.94 33.51 38.72
C GLY A 341 39.00 32.45 38.38
N VAL A 342 39.36 31.56 39.32
CA VAL A 342 40.32 30.48 39.10
C VAL A 342 39.61 29.20 38.67
N HIS A 343 40.14 28.54 37.63
CA HIS A 343 39.62 27.31 37.07
C HIS A 343 40.30 26.07 37.66
N TYR A 344 39.51 25.11 38.12
CA TYR A 344 39.97 23.79 38.55
C TYR A 344 39.37 22.72 37.62
N HIS A 345 40.19 21.75 37.21
CA HIS A 345 39.80 20.69 36.29
C HIS A 345 39.85 19.33 36.99
N GLN A 346 38.83 18.50 36.78
CA GLN A 346 38.82 17.12 37.24
C GLN A 346 38.19 16.22 36.18
N THR A 347 38.89 15.14 35.83
CA THR A 347 38.42 14.11 34.91
C THR A 347 37.80 12.96 35.69
N GLY A 348 36.59 12.54 35.29
CA GLY A 348 35.87 11.42 35.89
C GLY A 348 35.45 10.39 34.83
N GLN A 349 35.38 9.12 35.23
CA GLN A 349 34.81 8.02 34.44
C GLN A 349 33.48 7.59 35.07
N ASN A 350 32.52 7.20 34.24
CA ASN A 350 31.26 6.65 34.72
C ASN A 350 31.51 5.31 35.46
N SER A 351 31.03 5.17 36.68
CA SER A 351 31.31 3.99 37.53
C SER A 351 30.31 2.84 37.39
N ASP A 352 29.32 2.95 36.50
CA ASP A 352 28.28 1.92 36.32
C ASP A 352 28.59 0.94 35.15
N GLN A 353 29.86 0.55 35.01
CA GLN A 353 30.24 -0.63 34.23
C GLN A 353 30.88 -1.67 35.15
N ASP A 354 30.06 -2.28 36.00
CA ASP A 354 30.33 -3.63 36.50
C ASP A 354 28.99 -4.35 36.74
N GLN A 355 28.91 -5.56 36.18
CA GLN A 355 27.84 -6.56 36.28
C GLN A 355 26.73 -6.56 35.21
N LEU A 356 27.10 -7.05 34.02
CA LEU A 356 26.32 -8.09 33.34
C LEU A 356 27.32 -9.20 32.97
N GLY A 357 27.20 -10.33 33.67
CA GLY A 357 27.99 -11.55 33.42
C GLY A 357 27.53 -12.31 32.18
#